data_AF-A0A6A5C1A5-F1
#
_entry.id   AF-A0A6A5C1A5-F1
#
_cell.length_a   1.000
_cell.length_b   1.000
_cell.length_c   1.000
_cell.angle_alpha   90.00
_cell.angle_beta   90.00
_cell.angle_gamma   90.00
#
_symmetry.space_group_name_H-M   'P 1'
#
loop_
_entity.id
_entity.type
_entity.pdbx_description
1 polymer ?
#
loop_
_entity_poly.entity_id
_entity_poly.type
_entity_poly.pdbx_seq_one_letter_code
_entity_poly.pdbx_strand_id
1 'polypeptide(L)'
;MHTRSHDVKESSTHPEVRDMKHGYSAGDSSETLPGGRERGPREHFEEICADDNYEVASHHMNVRGDYTVVFRHKYGGKDQTFPNISREKIESCPSRIKSRILEK
;
A
#
# COMPACT_ATOMS: atom_id res chain seq x y z
N MET A 1 -41.28 -49.48 -28.43
CA MET A 1 -42.38 -48.65 -28.98
C MET A 1 -42.74 -47.64 -27.87
N HIS A 2 -42.49 -46.34 -27.89
CA HIS A 2 -42.21 -45.35 -28.94
C HIS A 2 -41.15 -44.37 -28.44
N THR A 3 -40.22 -44.00 -29.32
CA THR A 3 -39.34 -42.84 -29.24
C THR A 3 -40.12 -41.57 -29.58
N ARG A 4 -39.90 -40.46 -28.88
CA ARG A 4 -40.34 -39.13 -29.35
C ARG A 4 -39.31 -38.06 -29.03
N SER A 5 -38.77 -37.52 -30.11
CA SER A 5 -37.74 -36.50 -30.26
C SER A 5 -38.26 -35.08 -30.03
N HIS A 6 -37.37 -34.17 -29.62
CA HIS A 6 -37.32 -32.72 -29.91
C HIS A 6 -35.86 -32.31 -29.58
N ASP A 7 -34.92 -32.24 -30.53
CA ASP A 7 -34.65 -31.21 -31.56
C ASP A 7 -34.25 -29.81 -31.03
N VAL A 8 -32.94 -29.54 -31.13
CA VAL A 8 -32.26 -28.30 -31.57
C VAL A 8 -32.29 -27.06 -30.65
N LYS A 9 -31.11 -26.65 -30.16
CA LYS A 9 -30.32 -25.51 -30.70
C LYS A 9 -28.97 -25.36 -29.98
N GLU A 10 -27.92 -25.54 -30.76
CA GLU A 10 -26.58 -25.02 -30.51
C GLU A 10 -26.63 -23.49 -30.59
N SER A 11 -26.13 -22.78 -29.57
CA SER A 11 -25.78 -21.38 -29.70
C SER A 11 -24.67 -21.03 -28.71
N SER A 12 -23.45 -21.05 -29.25
CA SER A 12 -22.29 -20.35 -28.73
C SER A 12 -22.62 -18.87 -28.55
N THR A 13 -22.50 -18.35 -27.33
CA THR A 13 -22.29 -16.92 -27.10
C THR A 13 -21.38 -16.74 -25.89
N HIS A 14 -20.22 -16.16 -26.20
CA HIS A 14 -19.20 -15.62 -25.32
C HIS A 14 -19.75 -15.10 -23.97
N PRO A 15 -19.12 -15.43 -22.82
CA PRO A 15 -19.25 -14.56 -21.68
C PRO A 15 -18.57 -13.22 -22.01
N GLU A 16 -19.42 -12.21 -22.13
CA GLU A 16 -19.18 -10.77 -22.09
C GLU A 16 -17.89 -10.45 -21.30
N VAL A 17 -16.86 -9.98 -22.01
CA VAL A 17 -15.66 -9.39 -21.40
C VAL A 17 -16.11 -8.07 -20.80
N ARG A 18 -16.67 -8.11 -19.60
CA ARG A 18 -16.89 -6.90 -18.83
C ARG A 18 -15.52 -6.33 -18.53
N ASP A 19 -15.23 -5.16 -19.10
CA ASP A 19 -14.09 -4.32 -18.76
C ASP A 19 -13.91 -4.31 -17.24
N MET A 20 -13.02 -5.18 -16.78
CA MET A 20 -12.58 -5.23 -15.41
C MET A 20 -11.63 -4.05 -15.30
N LYS A 21 -12.24 -2.86 -15.16
CA LYS A 21 -11.60 -1.64 -14.70
C LYS A 21 -11.01 -2.03 -13.35
N HIS A 22 -9.77 -2.52 -13.38
CA HIS A 22 -9.00 -2.88 -12.21
C HIS A 22 -8.78 -1.55 -11.49
N GLY A 23 -9.74 -1.22 -10.62
CA GLY A 23 -9.48 -0.43 -9.46
C GLY A 23 -8.29 -1.10 -8.80
N TYR A 24 -7.20 -0.35 -8.73
CA TYR A 24 -6.07 -0.61 -7.87
C TYR A 24 -6.61 -0.66 -6.43
N SER A 25 -7.20 -1.78 -6.05
CA SER A 25 -7.35 -2.17 -4.66
C SER A 25 -5.93 -2.39 -4.18
N ALA A 26 -5.41 -1.41 -3.44
CA ALA A 26 -4.15 -1.52 -2.71
C ALA A 26 -4.27 -2.76 -1.81
N GLY A 27 -3.77 -3.88 -2.32
CA GLY A 27 -3.74 -5.14 -1.61
C GLY A 27 -2.92 -4.92 -0.35
N ASP A 28 -3.55 -5.17 0.79
CA ASP A 28 -2.92 -5.44 2.06
C ASP A 28 -1.89 -6.56 1.83
N SER A 29 -0.67 -6.17 1.48
CA SER A 29 0.39 -7.12 1.15
C SER A 29 0.99 -7.61 2.45
N SER A 30 0.26 -8.51 3.10
CA SER A 30 0.76 -9.40 4.14
C SER A 30 1.65 -10.52 3.55
N GLU A 31 2.38 -10.25 2.46
CA GLU A 31 3.42 -11.15 1.98
C GLU A 31 4.65 -10.99 2.88
N THR A 32 4.83 -12.03 3.68
CA THR A 32 5.79 -12.08 4.78
C THR A 32 7.06 -12.73 4.24
N LEU A 33 8.15 -11.98 4.14
CA LEU A 33 9.49 -12.54 3.91
C LEU A 33 9.82 -13.55 5.04
N PRO A 34 10.50 -14.67 4.76
CA PRO A 34 10.82 -15.67 5.77
C PRO A 34 11.75 -15.05 6.83
N GLY A 35 11.26 -14.96 8.07
CA GLY A 35 11.87 -14.19 9.16
C GLY A 35 10.90 -13.21 9.84
N GLY A 36 9.59 -13.49 9.79
CA GLY A 36 8.51 -12.62 10.23
C GLY A 36 8.62 -12.17 11.69
N ARG A 37 9.26 -11.01 11.89
CA ARG A 37 9.08 -10.21 13.10
C ARG A 37 7.62 -9.79 13.16
N GLU A 38 6.93 -10.13 14.24
CA GLU A 38 5.54 -9.77 14.51
C GLU A 38 5.29 -8.31 14.10
N ARG A 39 4.56 -8.13 13.01
CA ARG A 39 4.10 -6.82 12.55
C ARG A 39 2.79 -6.59 13.30
N GLY A 40 2.87 -5.86 14.42
CA GLY A 40 1.72 -5.10 14.88
C GLY A 40 1.15 -4.27 13.72
N PRO A 41 -0.12 -3.84 13.80
CA PRO A 41 -0.80 -3.19 12.68
C PRO A 41 0.11 -2.12 12.09
N ARG A 42 0.41 -2.25 10.79
CA ARG A 42 1.21 -1.26 10.08
C ARG A 42 0.34 -0.02 9.97
N GLU A 43 0.61 0.95 10.82
CA GLU A 43 -0.01 2.28 10.75
C GLU A 43 0.30 2.90 9.37
N HIS A 44 -0.67 3.61 8.81
CA HIS A 44 -0.47 4.25 7.52
C HIS A 44 0.49 5.43 7.68
N PHE A 45 1.29 5.68 6.63
CA PHE A 45 2.25 6.80 6.62
C PHE A 45 1.60 8.14 6.96
N GLU A 46 0.38 8.37 6.47
CA GLU A 46 -0.38 9.61 6.71
C GLU A 46 -0.80 9.76 8.17
N GLU A 47 -1.16 8.66 8.83
CA GLU A 47 -1.49 8.64 10.26
C GLU A 47 -0.25 8.95 11.10
N ILE A 48 0.88 8.31 10.79
CA ILE A 48 2.17 8.56 11.46
C ILE A 48 2.68 9.99 11.22
N CYS A 49 2.49 10.52 10.00
CA CYS A 49 2.84 11.90 9.70
C CYS A 49 2.02 12.90 10.52
N ALA A 50 0.74 12.60 10.76
CA ALA A 50 -0.15 13.43 11.56
C ALA A 50 0.11 13.28 13.06
N ASP A 51 0.55 12.11 13.52
CA ASP A 51 0.76 11.83 14.94
C ASP A 51 2.01 12.55 15.50
N ASP A 52 1.84 13.28 16.61
CA ASP A 52 2.90 13.97 17.34
C ASP A 52 3.73 13.04 18.24
N ASN A 53 3.27 11.82 18.48
CA ASN A 53 3.99 10.80 19.23
C ASN A 53 5.16 10.20 18.42
N TYR A 54 5.17 10.42 17.11
CA TYR A 54 6.23 9.99 16.21
C TYR A 54 7.13 11.15 15.79
N GLU A 55 8.41 10.83 15.62
CA GLU A 55 9.42 11.74 15.08
C GLU A 55 10.24 11.07 13.98
N VAL A 56 10.76 11.85 13.04
CA VAL A 56 11.65 11.33 11.99
C VAL A 56 12.99 10.99 12.62
N ALA A 57 13.29 9.69 12.73
CA ALA A 57 14.57 9.22 13.23
C ALA A 57 15.65 9.19 12.13
N SER A 58 15.26 8.78 10.93
CA SER A 58 16.15 8.70 9.78
C SER A 58 15.38 8.84 8.48
N HIS A 59 16.04 9.33 7.44
CA HIS A 59 15.51 9.34 6.09
C HIS A 59 16.66 9.19 5.09
N HIS A 60 16.36 8.56 3.96
CA HIS A 60 17.30 8.40 2.86
C HIS A 60 16.54 8.44 1.52
N MET A 61 17.05 9.21 0.57
CA MET A 61 16.52 9.24 -0.79
C MET A 61 17.25 8.21 -1.64
N ASN A 62 16.50 7.36 -2.34
CA ASN A 62 17.05 6.37 -3.24
C ASN A 62 17.43 7.01 -4.60
N VAL A 63 18.09 6.22 -5.46
CA VAL A 63 18.51 6.67 -6.81
C VAL A 63 17.35 7.04 -7.75
N ARG A 64 16.12 6.60 -7.43
CA ARG A 64 14.89 6.92 -8.18
C ARG A 64 14.26 8.24 -7.74
N GLY A 65 14.75 8.86 -6.66
CA GLY A 65 14.18 10.07 -6.07
C GLY A 65 13.06 9.81 -5.07
N ASP A 66 12.79 8.56 -4.70
CA ASP A 66 11.85 8.23 -3.62
C ASP A 66 12.57 8.19 -2.27
N TYR A 67 11.83 8.47 -1.21
CA TYR A 67 12.33 8.51 0.16
C TYR A 67 12.00 7.22 0.91
N THR A 68 12.98 6.73 1.65
CA THR A 68 12.76 5.80 2.76
C THR A 68 12.81 6.60 4.04
N VAL A 69 11.71 6.58 4.81
CA VAL A 69 11.57 7.36 6.05
C VAL A 69 11.38 6.40 7.22
N VAL A 70 12.13 6.61 8.29
CA VAL A 70 12.02 5.88 9.55
C VAL A 70 11.49 6.82 10.61
N PHE A 71 10.34 6.50 11.16
CA PHE A 71 9.74 7.16 12.30
C PHE A 71 10.04 6.38 13.57
N ARG A 72 10.39 7.10 14.63
CA ARG A 72 10.55 6.58 15.97
C ARG A 72 9.43 7.08 16.86
N HIS A 73 8.91 6.19 17.68
CA HIS A 73 7.91 6.56 18.69
C HIS A 73 8.61 7.13 19.93
N LYS A 74 8.20 8.31 20.38
CA LYS A 74 8.83 9.04 21.49
C LYS A 74 8.74 8.31 22.84
N TYR A 75 7.68 7.53 23.06
CA TYR A 75 7.42 6.87 24.34
C TYR A 75 7.84 5.38 24.37
N GLY A 76 8.78 4.97 23.52
CA GLY A 76 9.30 3.60 23.52
C GLY A 76 8.44 2.59 22.74
N GLY A 77 7.82 3.05 21.64
CA GLY A 77 7.10 2.19 20.69
C GLY A 77 8.01 1.61 19.61
N LYS A 78 7.44 0.83 18.70
CA LYS A 78 8.18 0.25 17.57
C LYS A 78 8.44 1.30 16.50
N ASP A 79 9.67 1.35 15.99
CA ASP A 79 10.01 2.19 14.86
C ASP A 79 9.24 1.75 13.60
N GLN A 80 8.64 2.71 12.91
CA GLN A 80 7.88 2.49 11.68
C GLN A 80 8.72 2.93 10.49
N THR A 81 8.93 2.03 9.53
CA THR A 81 9.73 2.31 8.33
C THR A 81 8.86 2.27 7.08
N PHE A 82 8.90 3.35 6.32
CA PHE A 82 8.14 3.55 5.10
C PHE A 82 9.11 3.71 3.92
N PRO A 83 9.36 2.65 3.14
CA PRO A 83 10.15 2.74 1.92
C PRO A 83 9.32 3.30 0.75
N ASN A 84 10.01 3.82 -0.26
CA ASN A 84 9.44 4.27 -1.54
C ASN A 84 8.31 5.31 -1.40
N ILE A 85 8.49 6.27 -0.50
CA ILE A 85 7.59 7.40 -0.32
C ILE A 85 7.98 8.50 -1.31
N SER A 86 7.04 8.89 -2.17
CA SER A 86 7.27 9.98 -3.12
C SER A 86 7.46 11.32 -2.40
N ARG A 87 8.21 12.22 -3.02
CA ARG A 87 8.38 13.59 -2.53
C ARG A 87 7.04 14.29 -2.30
N GLU A 88 6.11 14.14 -3.23
CA GLU A 88 4.77 14.73 -3.14
C GLU A 88 4.03 14.28 -1.87
N LYS A 89 4.19 13.00 -1.49
CA LYS A 89 3.57 12.45 -0.29
C LYS A 89 4.19 13.04 0.99
N ILE A 90 5.49 13.32 0.99
CA ILE A 90 6.15 14.04 2.10
C ILE A 90 5.72 15.51 2.13
N GLU A 91 5.52 16.14 0.98
CA GLU A 91 5.06 17.53 0.90
C GLU A 91 3.64 17.70 1.44
N SER A 92 2.83 16.64 1.41
CA SER A 92 1.52 16.57 2.05
C SER A 92 1.56 16.34 3.57
N CYS A 93 2.71 15.96 4.14
CA CYS A 93 2.84 15.80 5.59
C CYS A 93 2.92 17.17 6.30
N PRO A 94 2.64 17.21 7.61
CA PRO A 94 2.82 18.43 8.41
C PRO A 94 4.22 19.01 8.26
N SER A 95 4.33 20.34 8.37
CA SER A 95 5.59 21.08 8.21
C SER A 95 6.72 20.50 9.07
N ARG A 96 6.43 20.04 10.31
CA ARG A 96 7.45 19.41 11.17
C ARG A 96 8.14 18.21 10.53
N ILE A 97 7.39 17.37 9.81
CA ILE A 97 7.91 16.15 9.17
C ILE A 97 8.53 16.51 7.82
N LYS A 98 7.81 17.31 7.04
CA LYS A 98 8.27 17.79 5.72
C LYS A 98 9.64 18.47 5.82
N SER A 99 9.80 19.44 6.71
CA SER A 99 11.06 20.17 6.93
C SER A 99 12.18 19.22 7.35
N ARG A 100 11.89 18.23 8.19
CA ARG A 100 12.91 17.27 8.66
C ARG A 100 13.45 16.34 7.57
N ILE A 101 12.68 16.12 6.50
CA ILE A 101 13.05 15.20 5.41
C ILE A 101 13.54 15.97 4.18
N LEU A 102 12.94 17.12 3.86
CA LEU A 102 13.22 17.89 2.64
C LEU A 102 14.18 19.07 2.84
N GLU A 103 14.29 19.63 4.04
CA GLU A 103 15.21 20.75 4.29
C GLU A 103 16.52 20.22 4.89
N LYS A 104 17.47 19.94 4.00
CA LYS A 104 18.90 19.78 4.31
C LYS A 104 19.73 20.61 3.37
#